data_AF-A0A7J4IUJ6-F1
#
_entry.id   AF-A0A7J4IUJ6-F1
#
_cell.length_a   1.000
_cell.length_b   1.000
_cell.length_c   1.000
_cell.angle_alpha   90.00
_cell.angle_beta   90.00
_cell.angle_gamma   90.00
#
_symmetry.space_group_name_H-M   'P 1'
#
loop_
_entity.id
_entity.type
_entity.pdbx_description
1 polymer ?
#
loop_
_entity_poly.entity_id
_entity_poly.type
_entity_poly.pdbx_seq_one_letter_code
_entity_poly.pdbx_strand_id
1 'polypeptide(L)'
;MEDRAAVSEKLSGSASGASGLLSFLGGYNVCHNACLLLIAGLSVVGISVQGMPLEFLQDYAVGLWFLALGLLGVTAYMYHSRKCVSKNMLAANSGLIIAAVPFKEIEFLQLGFWIVGFGIVGVAVYSYIKEKRIQSTQKKREEEKWCHTQTQ
;
A
#
# COMPACT_ATOMS: atom_id res chain seq x y z
N MET A 1 -4.39 -29.07 16.78
CA MET A 1 -4.62 -27.63 17.06
C MET A 1 -3.77 -26.74 16.16
N GLU A 2 -2.90 -27.31 15.30
CA GLU A 2 -2.12 -26.62 14.26
C GLU A 2 -2.91 -25.94 13.11
N ASP A 3 -4.15 -26.35 12.81
CA ASP A 3 -4.86 -25.84 11.61
C ASP A 3 -5.31 -24.37 11.67
N ARG A 4 -5.37 -23.76 12.87
CA ARG A 4 -5.80 -22.35 13.00
C ARG A 4 -4.69 -21.33 12.69
N ALA A 5 -3.42 -21.74 12.69
CA ALA A 5 -2.30 -20.83 12.44
C ALA A 5 -2.13 -20.51 10.94
N ALA A 6 -2.26 -21.51 10.06
CA ALA A 6 -2.08 -21.35 8.61
C ALA A 6 -3.16 -20.48 7.94
N VAL A 7 -4.37 -20.42 8.53
CA VAL A 7 -5.47 -19.56 8.07
C VAL A 7 -5.22 -18.10 8.46
N SER A 8 -4.60 -17.86 9.63
CA SER A 8 -4.27 -16.52 10.14
C SER A 8 -3.20 -15.82 9.29
N GLU A 9 -2.15 -16.53 8.84
CA GLU A 9 -1.13 -15.96 7.95
C GLU A 9 -1.69 -15.56 6.57
N LYS A 10 -2.57 -16.39 5.99
CA LYS A 10 -3.23 -16.10 4.71
C LYS A 10 -4.22 -14.96 4.81
N LEU A 11 -4.95 -14.84 5.93
CA LEU A 11 -5.83 -13.71 6.20
C LEU A 11 -5.05 -12.43 6.49
N SER A 12 -3.95 -12.49 7.23
CA SER A 12 -3.16 -11.31 7.63
C SER A 12 -2.36 -10.71 6.46
N GLY A 13 -1.81 -11.55 5.58
CA GLY A 13 -1.18 -11.10 4.33
C GLY A 13 -2.18 -10.54 3.30
N SER A 14 -3.39 -11.11 3.24
CA SER A 14 -4.47 -10.62 2.37
C SER A 14 -5.16 -9.37 2.93
N ALA A 15 -5.27 -9.27 4.25
CA ALA A 15 -5.78 -8.10 4.95
C ALA A 15 -4.81 -6.93 4.83
N SER A 16 -3.49 -7.15 4.90
CA SER A 16 -2.50 -6.08 4.71
C SER A 16 -2.51 -5.52 3.27
N GLY A 17 -2.69 -6.38 2.26
CA GLY A 17 -2.86 -5.96 0.86
C GLY A 17 -4.21 -5.29 0.57
N ALA A 18 -5.29 -5.78 1.18
CA ALA A 18 -6.62 -5.19 1.09
C ALA A 18 -6.70 -3.85 1.84
N SER A 19 -6.05 -3.72 3.00
CA SER A 19 -5.93 -2.49 3.76
C SER A 19 -5.12 -1.44 3.00
N GLY A 20 -4.15 -1.80 2.16
CA GLY A 20 -3.45 -0.85 1.29
C GLY A 20 -4.36 -0.25 0.20
N LEU A 21 -5.18 -1.07 -0.46
CA LEU A 21 -6.15 -0.62 -1.47
C LEU A 21 -7.37 0.08 -0.86
N LEU A 22 -7.85 -0.40 0.29
CA LEU A 22 -8.90 0.24 1.08
C LEU A 22 -8.38 1.49 1.82
N SER A 23 -7.08 1.66 2.03
CA SER A 23 -6.52 2.94 2.52
C SER A 23 -6.53 4.00 1.42
N PHE A 24 -6.53 3.64 0.14
CA PHE A 24 -6.67 4.63 -0.94
C PHE A 24 -8.14 5.10 -1.08
N LEU A 25 -9.10 4.18 -1.00
CA LEU A 25 -10.55 4.47 -1.12
C LEU A 25 -11.19 4.93 0.21
N GLY A 26 -10.78 4.35 1.33
CA GLY A 26 -11.20 4.72 2.69
C GLY A 26 -10.39 5.89 3.26
N GLY A 27 -9.11 6.00 2.89
CA GLY A 27 -8.29 7.17 3.22
C GLY A 27 -8.74 8.43 2.50
N TYR A 28 -9.43 8.34 1.35
CA TYR A 28 -10.12 9.51 0.79
C TYR A 28 -11.19 10.05 1.74
N ASN A 29 -12.01 9.18 2.35
CA ASN A 29 -13.00 9.60 3.35
C ASN A 29 -12.36 10.02 4.68
N VAL A 30 -11.29 9.37 5.12
CA VAL A 30 -10.60 9.74 6.36
C VAL A 30 -9.82 11.04 6.20
N CYS A 31 -9.07 11.21 5.11
CA CYS A 31 -8.38 12.47 4.80
C CYS A 31 -9.39 13.59 4.52
N HIS A 32 -10.53 13.31 3.88
CA HIS A 32 -11.57 14.34 3.67
C HIS A 32 -12.23 14.76 4.97
N ASN A 33 -12.61 13.81 5.85
CA ASN A 33 -13.16 14.13 7.16
C ASN A 33 -12.12 14.76 8.11
N ALA A 34 -10.86 14.33 8.06
CA ALA A 34 -9.78 14.92 8.85
C ALA A 34 -9.46 16.34 8.37
N CYS A 35 -9.39 16.58 7.06
CA CYS A 35 -9.24 17.92 6.50
C CYS A 35 -10.44 18.81 6.84
N LEU A 36 -11.68 18.30 6.78
CA LEU A 36 -12.87 19.05 7.18
C LEU A 36 -12.88 19.40 8.67
N LEU A 37 -12.47 18.48 9.54
CA LEU A 37 -12.34 18.72 10.98
C LEU A 37 -11.29 19.79 11.28
N LEU A 38 -10.15 19.73 10.58
CA LEU A 38 -9.04 20.66 10.75
C LEU A 38 -9.43 22.06 10.24
N ILE A 39 -10.06 22.17 9.07
CA ILE A 39 -10.61 23.44 8.55
C ILE A 39 -11.68 24.01 9.48
N ALA A 40 -12.59 23.17 9.99
CA ALA A 40 -13.61 23.60 10.95
C ALA A 40 -12.98 24.14 12.25
N GLY A 41 -11.93 23.50 12.76
CA GLY A 41 -11.18 23.97 13.93
C GLY A 41 -10.48 25.31 13.69
N LEU A 42 -9.81 25.48 12.55
CA LEU A 42 -9.18 26.75 12.17
C LEU A 42 -10.21 27.88 11.95
N SER A 43 -11.41 27.55 11.46
CA SER A 43 -12.49 28.52 11.29
C SER A 43 -13.00 29.07 12.63
N VAL A 44 -12.94 28.31 13.73
CA VAL A 44 -13.31 28.79 15.07
C VAL A 44 -12.32 29.85 15.59
N VAL A 45 -11.07 29.79 15.15
CA VAL A 45 -10.01 30.76 15.49
C VAL A 45 -9.98 31.93 14.49
N GLY A 46 -10.90 31.97 13.52
CA GLY A 46 -11.01 33.03 12.53
C GLY A 46 -10.04 32.91 11.35
N ILE A 47 -9.34 31.78 11.23
CA ILE A 47 -8.46 31.50 10.08
C ILE A 47 -9.32 30.84 9.00
N SER A 48 -9.75 31.66 8.03
CA SER A 48 -10.45 31.16 6.85
C SER A 48 -9.43 30.73 5.79
N VAL A 49 -9.44 29.45 5.46
CA VAL A 49 -8.65 28.91 4.34
C VAL A 49 -9.42 29.25 3.06
N GLN A 50 -9.16 30.41 2.47
CA GLN A 50 -9.64 30.74 1.13
C GLN A 50 -8.64 30.20 0.10
N GLY A 51 -8.95 29.05 -0.48
CA GLY A 51 -8.12 28.36 -1.45
C GLY A 51 -8.47 26.87 -1.51
N MET A 52 -8.07 26.17 -2.57
CA MET A 52 -8.21 24.72 -2.64
C MET A 52 -7.57 24.09 -1.39
N PRO A 53 -8.32 23.37 -0.53
CA PRO A 53 -7.83 22.81 0.74
C PRO A 53 -6.58 21.93 0.63
N LEU A 54 -6.27 21.47 -0.59
CA LEU A 54 -5.15 20.62 -0.93
C LEU A 54 -3.80 21.36 -0.97
N GLU A 55 -3.78 22.68 -1.14
CA GLU A 55 -2.51 23.42 -1.22
C GLU A 55 -1.78 23.48 0.12
N PHE A 56 -2.49 23.53 1.24
CA PHE A 56 -1.87 23.44 2.57
C PHE A 56 -1.09 22.13 2.74
N LEU A 57 -1.59 21.02 2.18
CA LEU A 57 -0.91 19.72 2.28
C LEU A 57 0.34 19.66 1.40
N GLN A 58 0.44 20.54 0.39
CA GLN A 58 1.59 20.60 -0.51
C GLN A 58 2.84 21.13 0.20
N ASP A 59 2.69 22.03 1.17
CA ASP A 59 3.79 22.48 2.04
C ASP A 59 4.34 21.34 2.92
N TYR A 60 3.48 20.40 3.32
CA TYR A 60 3.88 19.22 4.11
C TYR A 60 4.21 17.99 3.25
N ALA A 61 4.02 18.05 1.94
CA ALA A 61 4.20 16.90 1.06
C ALA A 61 5.63 16.35 1.14
N VAL A 62 6.63 17.23 1.24
CA VAL A 62 8.04 16.84 1.42
C VAL A 62 8.23 16.10 2.75
N GLY A 63 7.65 16.59 3.84
CA GLY A 63 7.73 15.96 5.16
C GLY A 63 7.07 14.57 5.20
N LEU A 64 5.89 14.45 4.59
CA LEU A 64 5.18 13.18 4.45
C LEU A 64 5.95 12.17 3.58
N TRP A 65 6.64 12.66 2.54
CA TRP A 65 7.48 11.82 1.69
C TRP A 65 8.68 11.24 2.45
N PHE A 66 9.36 12.05 3.28
CA PHE A 66 10.42 11.55 4.17
C PHE A 66 9.90 10.59 5.23
N LEU A 67 8.71 10.83 5.79
CA LEU A 67 8.06 9.90 6.70
C LEU A 67 7.80 8.55 6.01
N ALA A 68 7.28 8.57 4.77
CA ALA A 68 7.05 7.38 3.98
C ALA A 68 8.36 6.62 3.68
N LEU A 69 9.44 7.34 3.35
CA LEU A 69 10.78 6.74 3.22
C LEU A 69 11.28 6.11 4.52
N GLY A 70 11.08 6.76 5.66
CA GLY A 70 11.43 6.21 6.97
C GLY A 70 10.67 4.91 7.26
N LEU A 71 9.37 4.88 6.98
CA LEU A 71 8.54 3.70 7.14
C LEU A 71 8.93 2.58 6.18
N LEU A 72 9.28 2.92 4.93
CA LEU A 72 9.84 1.98 3.96
C LEU A 72 11.17 1.41 4.45
N GLY A 73 12.02 2.24 5.06
CA GLY A 73 13.29 1.82 5.66
C GLY A 73 13.09 0.83 6.81
N VAL A 74 12.15 1.11 7.73
CA VAL A 74 11.81 0.21 8.83
C VAL A 74 11.28 -1.14 8.30
N THR A 75 10.37 -1.10 7.32
CA THR A 75 9.82 -2.33 6.73
C THR A 75 10.87 -3.11 5.94
N ALA A 76 11.80 -2.43 5.26
CA ALA A 76 12.96 -3.06 4.60
C ALA A 76 13.94 -3.68 5.62
N TYR A 77 14.18 -3.00 6.75
CA TYR A 77 15.01 -3.54 7.84
C TYR A 77 14.39 -4.78 8.47
N MET A 78 13.07 -4.77 8.72
CA MET A 78 12.34 -5.94 9.20
C MET A 78 12.33 -7.07 8.17
N TYR A 79 12.23 -6.75 6.88
CA TYR A 79 12.35 -7.73 5.81
C TYR A 79 13.73 -8.40 5.82
N HIS A 80 14.82 -7.65 5.98
CA HIS A 80 16.16 -8.24 6.07
C HIS A 80 16.35 -9.07 7.34
N SER A 81 15.90 -8.55 8.48
CA SER A 81 16.14 -9.17 9.80
C SER A 81 15.25 -10.38 10.07
N ARG A 82 14.01 -10.38 9.58
CA ARG A 82 12.99 -11.38 9.94
C ARG A 82 12.30 -12.04 8.74
N LYS A 83 12.53 -11.58 7.50
CA LYS A 83 11.88 -12.07 6.26
C LYS A 83 10.34 -12.14 6.32
N CYS A 84 9.71 -11.43 7.25
CA CYS A 84 8.26 -11.47 7.49
C CYS A 84 7.42 -10.73 6.42
N VAL A 85 8.07 -9.98 5.52
CA VAL A 85 7.38 -9.11 4.54
C VAL A 85 7.55 -9.68 3.14
N SER A 86 6.51 -9.65 2.31
CA SER A 86 6.61 -10.13 0.93
C SER A 86 7.44 -9.17 0.06
N LYS A 87 8.30 -9.72 -0.79
CA LYS A 87 9.12 -8.96 -1.75
C LYS A 87 8.25 -8.08 -2.66
N ASN A 88 7.11 -8.61 -3.10
CA ASN A 88 6.21 -7.92 -4.02
C ASN A 88 5.55 -6.70 -3.37
N MET A 89 5.22 -6.76 -2.08
CA MET A 89 4.63 -5.62 -1.36
C MET A 89 5.65 -4.52 -1.08
N LEU A 90 6.90 -4.89 -0.74
CA LEU A 90 7.99 -3.92 -0.57
C LEU A 90 8.32 -3.22 -1.90
N ALA A 91 8.36 -3.98 -3.00
CA ALA A 91 8.55 -3.44 -4.35
C ALA A 91 7.43 -2.47 -4.74
N ALA A 92 6.16 -2.84 -4.50
CA ALA A 92 5.03 -1.95 -4.76
C ALA A 92 5.10 -0.65 -3.95
N ASN A 93 5.36 -0.73 -2.63
CA ASN A 93 5.48 0.46 -1.78
C ASN A 93 6.65 1.37 -2.21
N SER A 94 7.79 0.78 -2.60
CA SER A 94 8.92 1.55 -3.12
C SER A 94 8.59 2.27 -4.43
N GLY A 95 7.87 1.61 -5.35
CA GLY A 95 7.43 2.21 -6.61
C GLY A 95 6.43 3.36 -6.41
N LEU A 96 5.52 3.24 -5.43
CA LEU A 96 4.61 4.32 -5.06
C LEU A 96 5.35 5.55 -4.51
N ILE A 97 6.34 5.36 -3.64
CA ILE A 97 7.13 6.47 -3.07
C ILE A 97 7.94 7.18 -4.17
N ILE A 98 8.48 6.43 -5.13
CA ILE A 98 9.19 6.99 -6.28
C ILE A 98 8.23 7.77 -7.20
N ALA A 99 7.01 7.27 -7.43
CA ALA A 99 6.01 7.99 -8.23
C ALA A 99 5.48 9.26 -7.53
N ALA A 100 5.47 9.28 -6.19
CA ALA A 100 4.91 10.35 -5.38
C ALA A 100 5.93 11.42 -4.94
N VAL A 101 7.01 11.60 -5.70
CA VAL A 101 8.06 12.58 -5.39
C VAL A 101 7.50 14.02 -5.48
N PRO A 102 7.56 14.83 -4.39
CA PRO A 102 6.91 16.15 -4.34
C PRO A 102 7.84 17.32 -4.70
N PHE A 103 9.00 17.08 -5.32
CA PHE A 103 9.99 18.11 -5.58
C PHE A 103 9.64 18.95 -6.82
N LYS A 104 9.25 20.21 -6.61
CA LYS A 104 8.95 21.18 -7.69
C LYS A 104 10.19 21.55 -8.53
N GLU A 105 11.38 21.55 -7.94
CA GLU A 105 12.64 21.91 -8.63
C GLU A 105 13.01 20.94 -9.77
N ILE A 106 12.50 19.69 -9.70
CA ILE A 106 12.77 18.64 -10.69
C ILE A 106 11.50 18.23 -11.45
N GLU A 107 10.54 19.15 -11.58
CA GLU A 107 9.26 18.92 -12.26
C GLU A 107 9.45 18.39 -13.69
N PHE A 108 10.49 18.81 -14.40
CA PHE A 108 10.84 18.28 -15.73
C PHE A 108 11.13 16.77 -15.73
N LEU A 109 11.68 16.22 -14.64
CA LEU A 109 11.94 14.79 -14.46
C LEU A 109 10.74 14.03 -13.87
N GLN A 110 9.67 14.73 -13.49
CA GLN A 110 8.49 14.13 -12.85
C GLN A 110 7.85 13.03 -13.72
N LEU A 111 7.83 13.23 -15.04
CA LEU A 111 7.36 12.21 -15.97
C LEU A 111 8.22 10.94 -15.92
N GLY A 112 9.53 11.09 -15.76
CA GLY A 112 10.47 9.97 -15.58
C GLY A 112 10.18 9.20 -14.29
N PHE A 113 10.01 9.92 -13.17
CA PHE A 113 9.65 9.30 -11.88
C PHE A 113 8.31 8.57 -11.91
N TRP A 114 7.32 9.10 -12.64
CA TRP A 114 6.04 8.42 -12.85
C TRP A 114 6.21 7.14 -13.65
N ILE A 115 6.89 7.18 -14.79
CA ILE A 115 7.09 5.98 -15.63
C ILE A 115 7.83 4.90 -14.84
N VAL A 116 8.90 5.28 -14.14
CA VAL A 116 9.68 4.34 -13.33
C VAL A 116 8.88 3.81 -12.14
N GLY A 117 8.25 4.69 -11.38
CA GLY A 117 7.48 4.34 -10.19
C GLY A 117 6.28 3.44 -10.53
N PHE A 118 5.43 3.85 -11.47
CA PHE A 118 4.30 3.03 -11.93
C PHE A 118 4.75 1.76 -12.65
N GLY A 119 5.88 1.78 -13.37
CA GLY A 119 6.48 0.59 -13.96
C GLY A 119 6.80 -0.46 -12.89
N ILE A 120 7.47 -0.06 -11.81
CA ILE A 120 7.80 -0.96 -10.68
C ILE A 120 6.53 -1.49 -10.03
N VAL A 121 5.55 -0.62 -9.77
CA VAL A 121 4.25 -1.02 -9.18
C VAL A 121 3.53 -2.01 -10.09
N GLY A 122 3.48 -1.76 -11.40
CA GLY A 122 2.85 -2.65 -12.38
C GLY A 122 3.47 -4.04 -12.37
N VAL A 123 4.80 -4.14 -12.37
CA VAL A 123 5.52 -5.42 -12.29
C VAL A 123 5.27 -6.12 -10.95
N ALA A 124 5.28 -5.38 -9.85
CA ALA A 124 5.03 -5.92 -8.51
C ALA A 124 3.61 -6.48 -8.37
N VAL A 125 2.60 -5.75 -8.85
CA VAL A 125 1.19 -6.17 -8.85
C VAL A 125 0.98 -7.36 -9.77
N TYR A 126 1.55 -7.33 -10.99
CA TYR A 126 1.47 -8.46 -11.93
C TYR A 126 2.04 -9.73 -11.32
N SER A 127 3.21 -9.63 -10.69
CA SER A 127 3.89 -10.75 -10.03
C SER A 127 3.07 -11.28 -8.85
N TYR A 128 2.48 -10.38 -8.06
CA TYR A 128 1.60 -10.74 -6.95
C TYR A 128 0.34 -11.48 -7.41
N ILE A 129 -0.34 -11.00 -8.46
CA ILE A 129 -1.55 -11.66 -9.00
C ILE A 129 -1.20 -13.03 -9.59
N LYS A 130 -0.08 -13.13 -10.32
CA LYS A 130 0.39 -14.39 -10.89
C LYS A 130 0.66 -15.43 -9.80
N GLU A 131 1.35 -15.03 -8.74
CA GLU A 131 1.66 -15.90 -7.60
C GLU A 131 0.39 -16.37 -6.86
N LYS A 132 -0.57 -15.47 -6.63
CA LYS A 132 -1.89 -15.81 -6.07
C LYS A 132 -2.65 -16.82 -6.95
N ARG A 133 -2.66 -16.65 -8.27
CA ARG A 133 -3.36 -17.58 -9.20
C ARG A 133 -2.73 -18.97 -9.22
N ILE A 134 -1.41 -19.06 -9.10
CA ILE A 134 -0.72 -20.36 -9.04
C ILE A 134 -1.07 -21.09 -7.75
N GLN A 135 -1.07 -20.40 -6.61
CA GLN A 135 -1.43 -21.01 -5.33
C GLN A 135 -2.90 -21.47 -5.26
N SER A 136 -3.85 -20.70 -5.80
CA SER A 136 -5.27 -21.10 -5.82
C SER A 136 -5.50 -22.35 -6.68
N THR A 137 -4.74 -22.49 -7.77
CA THR A 137 -4.84 -23.65 -8.67
C THR A 137 -4.26 -24.92 -8.05
N GLN A 138 -3.19 -24.80 -7.25
CA GLN A 138 -2.61 -25.93 -6.52
C GLN A 138 -3.56 -26.44 -5.43
N LYS A 139 -4.14 -25.54 -4.62
CA LYS A 139 -5.10 -25.90 -3.57
C LYS A 139 -6.31 -26.66 -4.13
N LYS A 140 -6.84 -26.22 -5.28
CA LYS A 140 -7.99 -26.87 -5.92
C LYS A 140 -7.69 -28.31 -6.36
N ARG A 141 -6.46 -28.58 -6.84
CA ARG A 141 -6.00 -29.93 -7.20
C ARG A 141 -5.78 -30.84 -5.99
N GLU A 142 -5.34 -30.29 -4.86
CA GLU A 142 -5.26 -31.05 -3.60
C GLU A 142 -6.65 -31.40 -3.06
N GLU A 143 -7.61 -30.47 -3.12
CA GLU A 143 -9.01 -30.72 -2.75
C GLU A 143 -9.66 -31.80 -3.65
N GLU A 144 -9.44 -31.76 -4.96
CA GLU A 144 -9.91 -32.82 -5.88
C GLU A 144 -9.31 -34.20 -5.57
N LYS A 145 -8.02 -34.29 -5.22
CA LYS A 145 -7.39 -35.56 -4.82
C LYS A 145 -7.96 -36.13 -3.51
N TRP A 146 -8.33 -35.26 -2.57
CA TRP A 146 -8.92 -35.69 -1.29
C TRP A 146 -10.30 -36.31 -1.47
N CYS A 147 -11.14 -35.74 -2.34
CA CYS A 147 -12.47 -36.28 -2.65
C CYS A 147 -12.42 -37.67 -3.31
N HIS A 148 -11.45 -37.92 -4.20
CA HIS A 148 -11.29 -39.23 -4.86
C HIS A 148 -10.72 -40.32 -3.93
N THR A 149 -10.07 -39.95 -2.83
CA THR A 149 -9.50 -40.93 -1.88
C THR A 149 -10.52 -41.39 -0.82
N GLN A 150 -11.58 -40.61 -0.59
CA GLN A 150 -12.66 -40.92 0.38
C GLN A 150 -13.82 -41.73 -0.21
N THR A 151 -13.79 -42.09 -1.50
CA THR A 151 -14.84 -42.83 -2.20
C THR A 151 -14.49 -44.31 -2.48
N GLN A 152 -13.37 -44.81 -1.95
CA GLN A 152 -13.02 -46.24 -1.87
C GLN A 152 -13.09 -46.73 -0.43
#